data_AF-A0A7T5R7Y2-F1
#
_entry.id   AF-A0A7T5R7Y2-F1
#
_cell.length_a   1.000
_cell.length_b   1.000
_cell.length_c   1.000
_cell.angle_alpha   90.00
_cell.angle_beta   90.00
_cell.angle_gamma   90.00
#
_symmetry.space_group_name_H-M   'P 1'
#
loop_
_entity.id
_entity.type
_entity.pdbx_description
1 polymer ?
#
loop_
_entity_poly.entity_id
_entity_poly.type
_entity_poly.pdbx_seq_one_letter_code
_entity_poly.pdbx_strand_id
1 'polypeptide(L)'
;MEGRLISSREAQQIVLSSIVIAFVLSFLEGIIPFTRSLIITLIALIFFTITQKVIAKKYGFHGEYQIWSLKDKKPGKTNFYSLVLHNLGIVIPILIFLFTNGLISTLTTSSFVIKKRESLTGKKFPFITELEEAKILFSGIISFIFLAIIFKILSNALPTEEAMIICLLLAIYHLIPIPNLPGSKIFFGSRTLYIFSIVLTGTMYLLLINTSLVTSLITSIISSALILLFYIYTMEAGISRPFAFGEYQGISLSWRIIYVIAFFLVLLFLSLVLEAAASTVIALAIIIATLIMLVYYYNKEIKKKD
;
A
#
# COMPACT_ATOMS: atom_id res chain seq x y z
N MET A 1 27.55 -13.19 13.36
CA MET A 1 26.44 -12.81 14.26
C MET A 1 25.12 -13.40 13.74
N GLU A 2 25.07 -14.71 13.51
CA GLU A 2 23.93 -15.37 12.89
C GLU A 2 23.04 -16.00 13.97
N GLY A 3 21.85 -15.44 14.19
CA GLY A 3 20.86 -16.08 15.06
C GLY A 3 19.74 -15.17 15.56
N ARG A 4 19.99 -13.86 15.70
CA ARG A 4 18.94 -12.93 16.17
C ARG A 4 18.03 -12.53 15.01
N LEU A 5 16.73 -12.76 15.16
CA LEU A 5 15.71 -12.34 14.19
C LEU A 5 15.62 -10.81 14.08
N ILE A 6 15.79 -10.09 15.19
CA ILE A 6 15.75 -8.62 15.22
C ILE A 6 17.06 -8.14 15.87
N SER A 7 17.81 -7.32 15.16
CA SER A 7 19.00 -6.68 15.72
C SER A 7 18.62 -5.56 16.68
N SER A 8 19.49 -5.23 17.64
CA SER A 8 19.23 -4.16 18.61
C SER A 8 18.98 -2.80 17.93
N ARG A 9 19.66 -2.54 16.80
CA ARG A 9 19.45 -1.32 15.99
C ARG A 9 18.06 -1.30 15.35
N GLU A 10 17.59 -2.42 14.81
CA GLU A 10 16.25 -2.52 14.25
C GLU A 10 15.18 -2.36 15.33
N ALA A 11 15.38 -2.96 16.50
CA ALA A 11 14.46 -2.79 17.63
C ALA A 11 14.32 -1.31 18.01
N GLN A 12 15.42 -0.57 18.08
CA GLN A 12 15.39 0.88 18.32
C GLN A 12 14.62 1.64 17.23
N GLN A 13 14.81 1.29 15.95
CA GLN A 13 14.12 1.92 14.84
C GLN A 13 12.63 1.61 14.79
N ILE A 14 12.24 0.37 15.14
CA ILE A 14 10.85 -0.04 15.26
C ILE A 14 10.19 0.76 16.38
N VAL A 15 10.79 0.80 17.58
CA VAL A 15 10.27 1.56 18.72
C VAL A 15 10.11 3.04 18.38
N LEU A 16 11.13 3.64 17.75
CA LEU A 16 11.07 5.05 17.36
C LEU A 16 9.96 5.31 16.33
N SER A 17 9.78 4.42 15.35
CA SER A 17 8.70 4.53 14.37
C SER A 17 7.32 4.38 15.02
N SER A 18 7.16 3.44 15.96
CA SER A 18 5.92 3.27 16.73
C SER A 18 5.57 4.51 17.54
N ILE A 19 6.57 5.15 18.19
CA ILE A 19 6.36 6.40 18.95
C ILE A 19 5.87 7.51 18.02
N VAL A 20 6.50 7.68 16.85
CA VAL A 20 6.11 8.71 15.88
C VAL A 20 4.69 8.47 15.36
N ILE A 21 4.37 7.23 14.97
CA ILE A 21 3.02 6.89 14.49
C ILE A 21 1.99 7.12 15.59
N ALA A 22 2.24 6.64 16.82
CA ALA A 22 1.32 6.80 17.93
C ALA A 22 1.12 8.27 18.30
N PHE A 23 2.18 9.08 18.24
CA PHE A 23 2.09 10.52 18.43
C PHE A 23 1.16 11.16 17.39
N VAL A 24 1.39 10.88 16.11
CA VAL A 24 0.58 11.43 15.00
C VAL A 24 -0.88 10.98 15.08
N LEU A 25 -1.15 9.76 15.53
CA LEU A 25 -2.53 9.24 15.65
C LEU A 25 -3.29 9.79 16.86
N SER A 26 -2.61 10.07 17.97
CA SER A 26 -3.27 10.35 19.26
C SER A 26 -2.94 11.70 19.87
N PHE A 27 -2.30 12.59 19.12
CA PHE A 27 -1.86 13.90 19.60
C PHE A 27 -2.98 14.73 20.25
N LEU A 28 -4.18 14.72 19.67
CA LEU A 28 -5.32 15.51 20.14
C LEU A 28 -6.14 14.81 21.23
N GLU A 29 -5.94 13.51 21.43
CA GLU A 29 -6.82 12.67 22.27
C GLU A 29 -6.24 12.36 23.65
N GLY A 30 -4.95 12.64 23.86
CA GLY A 30 -4.26 12.51 25.16
C GLY A 30 -3.50 11.19 25.36
N ILE A 31 -3.12 10.92 26.63
CA ILE A 31 -2.12 9.90 26.96
C ILE A 31 -2.63 8.45 26.83
N ILE A 32 -3.91 8.20 27.11
CA ILE A 32 -4.50 6.85 27.04
C ILE A 32 -4.56 6.38 25.57
N PRO A 33 -5.14 7.15 24.63
CA PRO A 33 -5.11 6.80 23.22
C PRO A 33 -3.69 6.67 22.68
N PHE A 34 -2.77 7.57 23.08
CA PHE A 34 -1.36 7.48 22.71
C PHE A 34 -0.73 6.14 23.10
N THR A 35 -0.93 5.70 24.35
CA THR A 35 -0.37 4.43 24.85
C THR A 35 -0.95 3.23 24.11
N ARG A 36 -2.26 3.24 23.81
CA ARG A 36 -2.93 2.21 23.02
C ARG A 36 -2.39 2.15 21.59
N SER A 37 -2.32 3.29 20.91
CA SER A 37 -1.74 3.42 19.56
C SER A 37 -0.29 2.96 19.52
N LEU A 38 0.49 3.26 20.56
CA LEU A 38 1.89 2.83 20.68
C LEU A 38 2.02 1.31 20.75
N ILE A 39 1.21 0.64 21.58
CA ILE A 39 1.23 -0.82 21.71
C ILE A 39 0.81 -1.48 20.38
N ILE A 40 -0.28 -1.01 19.77
CA ILE A 40 -0.79 -1.55 18.51
C ILE A 40 0.25 -1.43 17.40
N THR A 41 0.82 -0.23 17.21
CA THR A 41 1.79 0.03 16.14
C THR A 41 3.10 -0.72 16.37
N LEU A 42 3.52 -0.90 17.62
CA LEU A 42 4.66 -1.73 17.98
C LEU A 42 4.45 -3.20 17.58
N ILE A 43 3.31 -3.79 17.94
CA ILE A 43 2.96 -5.16 17.56
C ILE A 43 2.91 -5.30 16.03
N ALA A 44 2.25 -4.35 15.35
CA ALA A 44 2.12 -4.36 13.90
C ALA A 44 3.47 -4.29 13.18
N LEU A 45 4.36 -3.39 13.59
CA LEU A 45 5.69 -3.25 12.98
C LEU A 45 6.63 -4.42 13.29
N ILE A 46 6.53 -5.04 14.47
CA ILE A 46 7.25 -6.27 14.79
C ILE A 46 6.79 -7.40 13.87
N PHE A 47 5.48 -7.61 13.76
CA PHE A 47 4.90 -8.66 12.92
C PHE A 47 5.25 -8.48 11.44
N PHE A 48 5.19 -7.23 10.96
CA PHE A 48 5.64 -6.82 9.63
C PHE A 48 7.10 -7.18 9.38
N THR A 49 7.99 -6.81 10.29
CA THR A 49 9.43 -7.05 10.16
C THR A 49 9.75 -8.55 10.16
N ILE A 50 9.12 -9.31 11.07
CA ILE A 50 9.32 -10.77 11.15
C ILE A 50 8.88 -11.44 9.84
N THR A 51 7.69 -11.10 9.35
CA THR A 51 7.15 -11.67 8.10
C THR A 51 8.11 -11.43 6.92
N GLN A 52 8.54 -10.18 6.71
CA GLN A 52 9.45 -9.86 5.62
C GLN A 52 10.81 -10.54 5.77
N LYS A 53 11.35 -10.68 6.98
CA LYS A 53 12.61 -11.41 7.22
C LYS A 53 12.47 -12.91 6.95
N VAL A 54 11.36 -13.52 7.35
CA VAL A 54 11.09 -14.94 7.06
C VAL A 54 11.02 -15.17 5.55
N ILE A 55 10.32 -14.31 4.81
CA ILE A 55 10.24 -14.42 3.35
C ILE A 55 11.58 -14.09 2.69
N ALA A 56 12.30 -13.06 3.13
CA ALA A 56 13.64 -12.75 2.62
C ALA A 56 14.62 -13.92 2.81
N LYS A 57 14.58 -14.60 3.97
CA LYS A 57 15.39 -15.78 4.26
C LYS A 57 15.07 -16.94 3.31
N LYS A 58 13.79 -17.14 2.94
CA LYS A 58 13.40 -18.14 1.93
C LYS A 58 14.02 -17.86 0.55
N TYR A 59 14.17 -16.59 0.19
CA TYR A 59 14.89 -16.17 -1.03
C TYR A 59 16.42 -16.16 -0.87
N GLY A 60 16.96 -16.44 0.32
CA GLY A 60 18.40 -16.44 0.60
C GLY A 60 19.00 -15.04 0.81
N PHE A 61 18.17 -14.04 1.12
CA PHE A 61 18.59 -12.67 1.40
C PHE A 61 18.43 -12.34 2.89
N HIS A 62 19.08 -11.26 3.31
CA HIS A 62 18.90 -10.68 4.64
C HIS A 62 18.10 -9.39 4.51
N GLY A 63 16.98 -9.30 5.21
CA GLY A 63 16.20 -8.08 5.29
C GLY A 63 16.46 -7.33 6.58
N GLU A 64 16.56 -6.01 6.50
CA GLU A 64 16.66 -5.13 7.65
C GLU A 64 15.55 -4.07 7.64
N TYR A 65 14.88 -3.92 8.79
CA TYR A 65 13.98 -2.79 9.01
C TYR A 65 14.80 -1.50 9.09
N GLN A 66 14.35 -0.45 8.41
CA GLN A 66 14.98 0.87 8.49
C GLN A 66 13.92 1.97 8.50
N ILE A 67 14.17 3.05 9.23
CA ILE A 67 13.37 4.27 9.11
C ILE A 67 13.53 4.80 7.69
N TRP A 68 12.42 5.29 7.10
CA TRP A 68 12.44 5.79 5.73
C TRP A 68 13.44 6.94 5.57
N SER A 69 14.31 6.79 4.56
CA SER A 69 15.41 7.68 4.23
C SER A 69 15.55 7.80 2.71
N LEU A 70 15.86 8.99 2.21
CA LEU A 70 16.18 9.19 0.79
C LEU A 70 17.66 8.94 0.47
N LYS A 71 18.53 8.92 1.48
CA LYS A 71 19.98 8.86 1.28
C LYS A 71 20.64 7.86 2.22
N ASP A 72 21.49 7.01 1.66
CA ASP A 72 22.36 6.15 2.47
C ASP A 72 23.33 6.99 3.28
N LYS A 73 23.55 6.60 4.53
CA LYS A 73 24.47 7.28 5.45
C LYS A 73 25.90 7.10 4.95
N LYS A 74 26.43 8.08 4.21
CA LYS A 74 27.86 8.11 3.87
C LYS A 74 28.66 8.53 5.11
N PRO A 75 29.68 7.76 5.53
CA PRO A 75 30.54 8.16 6.64
C PRO A 75 31.31 9.45 6.29
N GLY A 76 31.43 10.38 7.25
CA GLY A 76 32.35 11.52 7.15
C GLY A 76 31.78 12.87 6.69
N LYS A 77 30.48 13.00 6.38
CA LYS A 77 29.85 14.31 6.09
C LYS A 77 28.49 14.44 6.77
N THR A 78 28.46 15.03 7.96
CA THR A 78 27.24 15.30 8.74
C THR A 78 26.83 16.77 8.60
N ASN A 79 26.18 17.11 7.49
CA ASN A 79 25.49 18.40 7.38
C ASN A 79 24.06 18.24 7.93
N PHE A 80 23.47 19.29 8.50
CA PHE A 80 22.08 19.27 9.02
C PHE A 80 21.09 18.69 7.98
N TYR A 81 21.20 19.13 6.73
CA TYR A 81 20.41 18.62 5.61
C TYR A 81 20.52 17.10 5.41
N SER A 82 21.71 16.53 5.59
CA SER A 82 21.91 15.08 5.49
C SER A 82 21.22 14.31 6.62
N LEU A 83 21.12 14.90 7.81
CA LEU A 83 20.46 14.30 8.96
C LEU A 83 18.93 14.29 8.78
N VAL A 84 18.36 15.37 8.24
CA VAL A 84 16.93 15.45 7.89
C VAL A 84 16.58 14.42 6.82
N LEU A 85 17.37 14.34 5.74
CA LEU A 85 17.15 13.37 4.66
C LEU A 85 17.28 11.91 5.09
N HIS A 86 18.05 11.64 6.16
CA HIS A 86 18.20 10.30 6.69
C HIS A 86 17.04 9.86 7.59
N ASN A 87 16.28 10.81 8.12
CA ASN A 87 15.21 10.56 9.09
C ASN A 87 13.86 11.08 8.57
N LEU A 88 13.62 10.98 7.26
CA LEU A 88 12.39 11.46 6.64
C LEU A 88 11.15 10.76 7.18
N GLY A 89 11.28 9.46 7.50
CA GLY A 89 10.23 8.71 8.16
C GLY A 89 9.81 9.25 9.53
N ILE A 90 10.61 10.11 10.16
CA ILE A 90 10.24 10.80 11.41
C ILE A 90 9.73 12.21 11.10
N VAL A 91 10.50 12.95 10.31
CA VAL A 91 10.27 14.37 10.07
C VAL A 91 8.99 14.60 9.27
N ILE A 92 8.75 13.84 8.20
CA ILE A 92 7.62 14.07 7.30
C ILE A 92 6.28 13.84 8.01
N PRO A 93 6.06 12.71 8.72
CA PRO A 93 4.81 12.50 9.46
C PRO A 93 4.45 13.60 10.45
N ILE A 94 5.43 14.06 11.23
CA ILE A 94 5.23 15.13 12.21
C ILE A 94 4.92 16.45 11.51
N LEU A 95 5.67 16.81 10.46
CA LEU A 95 5.42 18.05 9.73
C LEU A 95 4.05 18.08 9.05
N ILE A 96 3.67 17.01 8.34
CA ILE A 96 2.36 16.95 7.67
C ILE A 96 1.24 17.04 8.71
N PHE A 97 1.37 16.32 9.83
CA PHE A 97 0.40 16.39 10.92
C PHE A 97 0.27 17.82 11.47
N LEU A 98 1.38 18.51 11.77
CA LEU A 98 1.35 19.87 12.29
C LEU A 98 0.79 20.88 11.28
N PHE A 99 1.20 20.81 10.01
CA PHE A 99 0.71 21.72 8.96
C PHE A 99 -0.76 21.54 8.65
N THR A 100 -1.31 20.34 8.88
CA THR A 100 -2.73 20.05 8.66
C THR A 100 -3.57 20.19 9.92
N ASN A 101 -3.01 20.72 11.01
CA ASN A 101 -3.66 20.79 12.33
C ASN A 101 -4.26 19.44 12.77
N GLY A 102 -3.58 18.35 12.42
CA GLY A 102 -3.99 16.98 12.72
C GLY A 102 -5.10 16.39 11.84
N LEU A 103 -5.47 17.05 10.75
CA LEU A 103 -6.46 16.49 9.80
C LEU A 103 -5.91 15.30 9.00
N ILE A 104 -4.61 15.30 8.67
CA ILE A 104 -3.99 14.26 7.86
C ILE A 104 -2.86 13.60 8.65
N SER A 105 -3.07 12.33 9.00
CA SER A 105 -2.10 11.49 9.71
C SER A 105 -1.38 10.55 8.74
N THR A 106 -0.16 10.92 8.32
CA THR A 106 0.65 10.06 7.44
C THR A 106 1.46 9.06 8.23
N LEU A 107 1.35 7.77 7.90
CA LEU A 107 2.02 6.69 8.64
C LEU A 107 3.27 6.14 7.94
N THR A 108 3.89 6.95 7.08
CA THR A 108 5.06 6.56 6.26
C THR A 108 6.36 6.67 7.05
N THR A 109 6.54 5.87 8.11
CA THR A 109 7.77 5.90 8.92
C THR A 109 8.79 4.85 8.49
N SER A 110 8.32 3.71 7.98
CA SER A 110 9.12 2.52 7.75
C SER A 110 9.52 2.29 6.29
N SER A 111 10.72 1.75 6.14
CA SER A 111 11.24 1.17 4.92
C SER A 111 11.86 -0.20 5.24
N PHE A 112 12.12 -0.99 4.22
CA PHE A 112 12.78 -2.28 4.37
C PHE A 112 13.88 -2.40 3.33
N VAL A 113 15.09 -2.67 3.80
CA VAL A 113 16.28 -2.76 2.96
C VAL A 113 16.72 -4.21 2.91
N ILE A 114 16.81 -4.76 1.70
CA ILE A 114 17.23 -6.14 1.47
C ILE A 114 18.71 -6.11 1.11
N LYS A 115 19.52 -6.81 1.90
CA LYS A 115 20.95 -6.98 1.72
C LYS A 115 21.27 -8.38 1.19
N LYS A 116 22.31 -8.44 0.36
CA LYS A 116 22.86 -9.69 -0.14
C LYS A 116 23.48 -10.51 1.01
N ARG A 117 23.26 -11.82 1.00
CA ARG A 117 24.01 -12.75 1.87
C ARG A 117 25.38 -13.02 1.24
N GLU A 118 26.43 -13.05 2.06
CA GLU A 118 27.82 -13.20 1.61
C GLU A 118 28.11 -14.51 0.89
N SER A 119 27.34 -15.58 1.12
CA SER A 119 27.48 -16.86 0.42
C SER A 119 26.24 -17.25 -0.38
N LEU A 120 26.24 -16.91 -1.67
CA LEU A 120 25.31 -17.46 -2.67
C LEU A 120 26.09 -18.30 -3.69
N THR A 121 27.04 -19.12 -3.23
CA THR A 121 27.78 -20.04 -4.09
C THR A 121 26.79 -21.06 -4.70
N GLY A 122 26.71 -21.11 -6.04
CA GLY A 122 25.86 -22.05 -6.77
C GLY A 122 24.48 -21.55 -7.22
N LYS A 123 24.09 -20.29 -6.94
CA LYS A 123 22.86 -19.72 -7.54
C LYS A 123 23.11 -19.14 -8.93
N LYS A 124 22.16 -19.35 -9.85
CA LYS A 124 22.19 -18.77 -11.22
C LYS A 124 22.24 -17.23 -11.21
N PHE A 125 21.55 -16.60 -10.26
CA PHE A 125 21.54 -15.15 -10.09
C PHE A 125 22.02 -14.78 -8.68
N PRO A 126 23.22 -14.20 -8.53
CA PRO A 126 23.78 -13.83 -7.22
C PRO A 126 23.25 -12.48 -6.70
N PHE A 127 22.44 -11.78 -7.49
CA PHE A 127 21.79 -10.51 -7.14
C PHE A 127 20.29 -10.72 -6.94
N ILE A 128 19.69 -9.92 -6.07
CA ILE A 128 18.24 -9.91 -5.90
C ILE A 128 17.60 -9.36 -7.17
N THR A 129 16.63 -10.09 -7.73
CA THR A 129 15.82 -9.57 -8.82
C THR A 129 14.76 -8.61 -8.27
N GLU A 130 14.39 -7.58 -9.03
CA GLU A 130 13.38 -6.60 -8.60
C GLU A 130 12.05 -7.28 -8.27
N LEU A 131 11.72 -8.36 -8.98
CA LEU A 131 10.53 -9.17 -8.73
C LEU A 131 10.59 -9.93 -7.39
N GLU A 132 11.76 -10.47 -7.01
CA GLU A 132 11.96 -11.08 -5.69
C GLU A 132 11.86 -10.03 -4.57
N GLU A 133 12.45 -8.85 -4.76
CA GLU A 133 12.32 -7.73 -3.83
C GLU A 133 10.85 -7.32 -3.67
N ALA A 134 10.11 -7.16 -4.77
CA ALA A 134 8.69 -6.84 -4.75
C ALA A 134 7.86 -7.90 -3.98
N LYS A 135 8.14 -9.19 -4.18
CA LYS A 135 7.45 -10.28 -3.45
C LYS A 135 7.75 -10.25 -1.95
N ILE A 136 9.01 -10.01 -1.56
CA ILE A 136 9.40 -9.87 -0.16
C ILE A 136 8.66 -8.68 0.47
N LEU A 137 8.64 -7.53 -0.20
CA LEU A 137 7.99 -6.34 0.33
C LEU A 137 6.47 -6.49 0.42
N PHE A 138 5.86 -7.11 -0.59
CA PHE A 138 4.44 -7.45 -0.62
C PHE A 138 4.02 -8.31 0.59
N SER A 139 4.86 -9.26 1.02
CA SER A 139 4.58 -10.05 2.22
C SER A 139 4.38 -9.19 3.49
N GLY A 140 5.04 -8.03 3.57
CA GLY A 140 4.83 -7.06 4.64
C GLY A 140 3.44 -6.43 4.61
N ILE A 141 2.94 -6.09 3.43
CA ILE A 141 1.56 -5.56 3.27
C ILE A 141 0.54 -6.63 3.69
N ILE A 142 0.73 -7.87 3.23
CA ILE A 142 -0.11 -9.00 3.63
C ILE A 142 -0.09 -9.22 5.15
N SER A 143 1.06 -9.01 5.81
CA SER A 143 1.15 -9.13 7.26
C SER A 143 0.26 -8.12 8.02
N PHE A 144 0.14 -6.89 7.51
CA PHE A 144 -0.77 -5.89 8.09
C PHE A 144 -2.23 -6.25 7.85
N ILE A 145 -2.59 -6.70 6.64
CA ILE A 145 -3.95 -7.17 6.33
C ILE A 145 -4.32 -8.36 7.23
N PHE A 146 -3.39 -9.31 7.39
CA PHE A 146 -3.59 -10.47 8.26
C PHE A 146 -3.82 -10.04 9.73
N LEU A 147 -3.03 -9.09 10.22
CA LEU A 147 -3.22 -8.57 11.57
C LEU A 147 -4.54 -7.80 11.73
N ALA A 148 -4.97 -7.07 10.70
CA ALA A 148 -6.29 -6.41 10.69
C ALA A 148 -7.45 -7.42 10.75
N ILE A 149 -7.34 -8.55 10.04
CA ILE A 149 -8.29 -9.67 10.11
C ILE A 149 -8.34 -10.22 11.54
N ILE A 150 -7.19 -10.44 12.18
CA ILE A 150 -7.15 -10.89 13.59
C ILE A 150 -7.86 -9.89 14.50
N PHE A 151 -7.57 -8.59 14.38
CA PHE A 151 -8.23 -7.58 15.20
C PHE A 151 -9.74 -7.49 14.94
N LYS A 152 -10.21 -7.68 13.71
CA LYS A 152 -11.65 -7.77 13.41
C LYS A 152 -12.32 -9.00 14.02
N ILE A 153 -11.61 -10.12 14.15
CA ILE A 153 -12.13 -11.30 14.86
C ILE A 153 -12.22 -11.01 16.36
N LEU A 154 -11.19 -10.37 16.91
CA LEU A 154 -11.12 -9.99 18.33
C LEU A 154 -12.08 -8.84 18.69
N SER A 155 -12.53 -8.04 17.72
CA SER A 155 -13.42 -6.90 17.97
C SER A 155 -14.77 -7.30 18.56
N ASN A 156 -15.18 -8.55 18.36
CA ASN A 156 -16.38 -9.11 18.98
C ASN A 156 -16.27 -9.27 20.51
N ALA A 157 -15.04 -9.33 21.05
CA ALA A 157 -14.78 -9.55 22.48
C ALA A 157 -14.04 -8.38 23.15
N LEU A 158 -13.22 -7.64 22.42
CA LEU A 158 -12.39 -6.53 22.91
C LEU A 158 -12.53 -5.32 21.97
N PRO A 159 -12.50 -4.07 22.46
CA PRO A 159 -12.61 -2.87 21.62
C PRO A 159 -11.33 -2.63 20.78
N THR A 160 -11.13 -3.47 19.76
CA THR A 160 -9.92 -3.54 18.91
C THR A 160 -10.14 -3.03 17.49
N GLU A 161 -11.27 -2.37 17.23
CA GLU A 161 -11.59 -1.79 15.92
C GLU A 161 -10.57 -0.74 15.48
N GLU A 162 -10.08 0.07 16.41
CA GLU A 162 -9.01 1.03 16.11
C GLU A 162 -7.71 0.31 15.69
N ALA A 163 -7.39 -0.82 16.32
CA ALA A 163 -6.19 -1.59 15.97
C ALA A 163 -6.25 -2.15 14.55
N MET A 164 -7.43 -2.62 14.17
CA MET A 164 -7.75 -3.04 12.80
C MET A 164 -7.58 -1.89 11.79
N ILE A 165 -8.14 -0.71 12.08
CA ILE A 165 -8.02 0.48 11.22
C ILE A 165 -6.56 0.90 11.07
N ILE A 166 -5.81 0.96 12.18
CA ILE A 166 -4.38 1.32 12.16
C ILE A 166 -3.58 0.36 11.27
N CYS A 167 -3.83 -0.95 11.35
CA CYS A 167 -3.15 -1.92 10.49
C CYS A 167 -3.45 -1.71 9.01
N LEU A 168 -4.71 -1.45 8.66
CA LEU A 168 -5.10 -1.19 7.27
C LEU A 168 -4.52 0.12 6.75
N LEU A 169 -4.50 1.18 7.56
CA LEU A 169 -3.85 2.44 7.21
C LEU A 169 -2.35 2.24 7.00
N LEU A 170 -1.67 1.50 7.87
CA LEU A 170 -0.26 1.15 7.67
C LEU A 170 -0.06 0.43 6.32
N ALA A 171 -0.91 -0.54 5.97
CA ALA A 171 -0.85 -1.22 4.69
C ALA A 171 -0.99 -0.25 3.49
N ILE A 172 -1.94 0.69 3.55
CA ILE A 172 -2.15 1.71 2.50
C ILE A 172 -0.92 2.62 2.38
N TYR A 173 -0.40 3.13 3.50
CA TYR A 173 0.77 4.03 3.49
C TYR A 173 2.04 3.34 2.97
N HIS A 174 2.18 2.02 3.17
CA HIS A 174 3.28 1.23 2.62
C HIS A 174 3.17 0.99 1.10
N LEU A 175 1.98 1.20 0.52
CA LEU A 175 1.72 1.05 -0.93
C LEU A 175 1.90 2.35 -1.72
N ILE A 176 2.16 3.48 -1.07
CA ILE A 176 2.38 4.75 -1.77
C ILE A 176 3.70 4.66 -2.58
N PRO A 177 3.70 4.99 -3.88
CA PRO A 177 4.86 4.82 -4.75
C PRO A 177 5.87 5.97 -4.60
N ILE A 178 6.30 6.25 -3.38
CA ILE A 178 7.33 7.25 -3.06
C ILE A 178 8.72 6.58 -3.05
N PRO A 179 9.78 7.25 -3.54
CA PRO A 179 11.13 6.70 -3.56
C PRO A 179 11.59 6.16 -2.20
N ASN A 180 12.25 5.00 -2.22
CA ASN A 180 12.73 4.25 -1.06
C ASN A 180 11.66 3.73 -0.08
N LEU A 181 10.36 3.90 -0.38
CA LEU A 181 9.30 3.18 0.32
C LEU A 181 9.03 1.81 -0.33
N PRO A 182 8.41 0.87 0.42
CA PRO A 182 8.04 -0.43 -0.13
C PRO A 182 7.16 -0.34 -1.39
N GLY A 183 6.21 0.59 -1.43
CA GLY A 183 5.29 0.78 -2.55
C GLY A 183 5.99 1.04 -3.87
N SER A 184 7.02 1.90 -3.91
CA SER A 184 7.76 2.17 -5.14
C SER A 184 8.51 0.93 -5.63
N LYS A 185 9.12 0.17 -4.72
CA LYS A 185 9.88 -1.04 -5.06
C LYS A 185 8.96 -2.16 -5.57
N ILE A 186 7.76 -2.29 -5.00
CA ILE A 186 6.74 -3.21 -5.50
C ILE A 186 6.27 -2.78 -6.89
N PHE A 187 6.01 -1.49 -7.09
CA PHE A 187 5.62 -0.93 -8.39
C PHE A 187 6.65 -1.20 -9.48
N PHE A 188 7.94 -0.94 -9.20
CA PHE A 188 9.02 -1.16 -10.17
C PHE A 188 9.30 -2.65 -10.40
N GLY A 189 9.27 -3.49 -9.36
CA GLY A 189 9.53 -4.92 -9.51
C GLY A 189 8.39 -5.70 -10.17
N SER A 190 7.13 -5.33 -9.94
CA SER A 190 5.98 -5.90 -10.65
C SER A 190 4.74 -4.99 -10.55
N ARG A 191 4.43 -4.29 -11.64
CA ARG A 191 3.21 -3.46 -11.76
C ARG A 191 1.93 -4.26 -11.52
N THR A 192 1.89 -5.50 -12.00
CA THR A 192 0.79 -6.45 -11.79
C THR A 192 0.58 -6.71 -10.30
N LEU A 193 1.66 -7.03 -9.56
CA LEU A 193 1.59 -7.23 -8.11
C LEU A 193 1.18 -5.96 -7.38
N TYR A 194 1.68 -4.80 -7.80
CA TYR A 194 1.34 -3.51 -7.23
C TYR A 194 -0.16 -3.19 -7.35
N ILE A 195 -0.72 -3.31 -8.56
CA ILE A 195 -2.15 -3.06 -8.83
C ILE A 195 -3.02 -4.03 -8.02
N PHE A 196 -2.67 -5.31 -7.99
CA PHE A 196 -3.37 -6.28 -7.16
C PHE A 196 -3.35 -5.85 -5.67
N SER A 197 -2.18 -5.45 -5.16
CA SER A 197 -2.01 -5.07 -3.76
C SER A 197 -2.82 -3.84 -3.38
N ILE A 198 -2.76 -2.77 -4.18
CA ILE A 198 -3.47 -1.52 -3.87
C ILE A 198 -4.98 -1.69 -3.89
N VAL A 199 -5.50 -2.46 -4.85
CA VAL A 199 -6.94 -2.75 -4.92
C VAL A 199 -7.36 -3.65 -3.75
N LEU A 200 -6.60 -4.70 -3.47
CA LEU A 200 -6.88 -5.61 -2.35
C LEU A 200 -6.90 -4.85 -1.01
N THR A 201 -5.87 -4.05 -0.73
CA THR A 201 -5.79 -3.28 0.51
C THR A 201 -6.86 -2.19 0.60
N GLY A 202 -7.10 -1.46 -0.49
CA GLY A 202 -8.10 -0.39 -0.52
C GLY A 202 -9.52 -0.91 -0.34
N THR A 203 -9.89 -1.99 -1.04
CA THR A 203 -11.21 -2.62 -0.89
C THR A 203 -11.38 -3.27 0.48
N MET A 204 -10.34 -3.93 1.01
CA MET A 204 -10.36 -4.40 2.40
C MET A 204 -10.57 -3.26 3.39
N TYR A 205 -9.89 -2.13 3.24
CA TYR A 205 -10.07 -0.98 4.13
C TYR A 205 -11.52 -0.47 4.13
N LEU A 206 -12.12 -0.30 2.95
CA LEU A 206 -13.49 0.19 2.82
C LEU A 206 -14.54 -0.79 3.36
N LEU A 207 -14.37 -2.09 3.09
CA LEU A 207 -15.37 -3.09 3.40
C LEU A 207 -15.29 -3.58 4.85
N LEU A 208 -14.09 -3.77 5.38
CA LEU A 208 -13.89 -4.40 6.68
C LEU A 208 -14.36 -3.51 7.85
N ILE A 209 -14.50 -2.20 7.62
CA ILE A 209 -15.15 -1.25 8.52
C ILE A 209 -16.68 -1.46 8.56
N ASN A 210 -17.32 -1.71 7.42
CA ASN A 210 -18.77 -1.62 7.27
C ASN A 210 -19.48 -2.97 7.16
N THR A 211 -18.77 -4.05 6.81
CA THR A 211 -19.37 -5.35 6.50
C THR A 211 -18.76 -6.48 7.33
N SER A 212 -19.30 -7.68 7.16
CA SER A 212 -18.78 -8.88 7.83
C SER A 212 -17.41 -9.28 7.29
N LEU A 213 -16.59 -9.92 8.12
CA LEU A 213 -15.23 -10.33 7.75
C LEU A 213 -15.19 -11.22 6.50
N VAL A 214 -16.10 -12.18 6.41
CA VAL A 214 -16.18 -13.12 5.27
C VAL A 214 -16.54 -12.39 3.98
N THR A 215 -17.54 -11.51 4.02
CA THR A 215 -17.98 -10.75 2.84
C THR A 215 -16.87 -9.80 2.37
N SER A 216 -16.24 -9.06 3.28
CA SER A 216 -15.07 -8.20 2.99
C SER A 216 -13.92 -8.95 2.32
N LEU A 217 -13.59 -10.14 2.80
CA LEU A 217 -12.47 -10.93 2.27
C LEU A 217 -12.76 -11.46 0.87
N ILE A 218 -13.94 -12.04 0.65
CA ILE A 218 -14.32 -12.59 -0.67
C ILE A 218 -14.37 -11.47 -1.71
N THR A 219 -15.04 -10.36 -1.37
CA THR A 219 -15.27 -9.25 -2.30
C THR A 219 -13.98 -8.47 -2.63
N SER A 220 -13.06 -8.30 -1.67
CA SER A 220 -11.75 -7.69 -1.91
C SER A 220 -10.84 -8.56 -2.80
N ILE A 221 -10.88 -9.88 -2.63
CA ILE A 221 -10.13 -10.81 -3.50
C ILE A 221 -10.72 -10.82 -4.91
N ILE A 222 -12.05 -10.90 -5.05
CA ILE A 222 -12.70 -10.89 -6.38
C ILE A 222 -12.44 -9.57 -7.10
N SER A 223 -12.62 -8.44 -6.43
CA SER A 223 -12.39 -7.11 -7.03
C SER A 223 -10.92 -6.90 -7.45
N SER A 224 -9.96 -7.30 -6.61
CA SER A 224 -8.54 -7.24 -6.95
C SER A 224 -8.17 -8.16 -8.11
N ALA A 225 -8.72 -9.38 -8.18
CA ALA A 225 -8.53 -10.30 -9.31
C ALA A 225 -9.14 -9.76 -10.62
N LEU A 226 -10.35 -9.20 -10.57
CA LEU A 226 -11.01 -8.61 -11.73
C LEU A 226 -10.23 -7.42 -12.29
N ILE A 227 -9.79 -6.49 -11.44
CA ILE A 227 -8.97 -5.35 -11.86
C ILE A 227 -7.61 -5.81 -12.39
N LEU A 228 -7.06 -6.89 -11.85
CA LEU A 228 -5.80 -7.47 -12.34
C LEU A 228 -5.95 -8.09 -13.74
N LEU A 229 -6.97 -8.94 -13.94
CA LEU A 229 -7.27 -9.54 -15.24
C LEU A 229 -7.50 -8.45 -16.29
N PHE A 230 -8.24 -7.42 -15.89
CA PHE A 230 -8.47 -6.25 -16.71
C PHE A 230 -7.17 -5.55 -17.09
N TYR A 231 -6.29 -5.30 -16.13
CA TYR A 231 -4.98 -4.70 -16.39
C TYR A 231 -4.13 -5.55 -17.35
N ILE A 232 -4.07 -6.87 -17.16
CA ILE A 232 -3.32 -7.78 -18.05
C ILE A 232 -3.87 -7.71 -19.48
N TYR A 233 -5.20 -7.78 -19.62
CA TYR A 233 -5.87 -7.68 -20.92
C TYR A 233 -5.56 -6.36 -21.64
N THR A 234 -5.56 -5.22 -20.92
CA THR A 234 -5.19 -3.93 -21.52
C THR A 234 -3.73 -3.89 -21.99
N MET A 235 -2.81 -4.53 -21.27
CA MET A 235 -1.40 -4.62 -21.64
C MET A 235 -1.18 -5.52 -22.87
N GLU A 236 -1.87 -6.67 -22.94
CA GLU A 236 -1.82 -7.59 -24.08
C GLU A 236 -2.41 -7.01 -25.35
N ALA A 237 -3.44 -6.16 -25.25
CA ALA A 237 -4.03 -5.42 -26.36
C ALA A 237 -3.09 -4.36 -26.99
N GLY A 238 -1.81 -4.32 -26.60
CA GLY A 238 -0.80 -3.43 -27.16
C GLY A 238 -0.84 -2.01 -26.60
N ILE A 239 -1.65 -1.76 -25.55
CA ILE A 239 -1.63 -0.48 -24.83
C ILE A 239 -0.38 -0.47 -23.97
N SER A 240 0.75 -0.12 -24.58
CA SER A 240 2.07 -0.09 -23.93
C SER A 240 2.13 0.82 -22.70
N ARG A 241 1.17 1.76 -22.57
CA ARG A 241 1.03 2.69 -21.44
C ARG A 241 -0.45 3.06 -21.19
N PRO A 242 -1.24 2.24 -20.48
CA PRO A 242 -2.66 2.54 -20.23
C PRO A 242 -2.90 3.83 -19.42
N PHE A 243 -1.84 4.41 -18.83
CA PHE A 243 -1.89 5.62 -18.01
C PHE A 243 -1.00 6.76 -18.52
N ALA A 244 -0.46 6.70 -19.75
CA ALA A 244 0.26 7.84 -20.33
C ALA A 244 -0.73 8.82 -20.98
N PHE A 245 -0.76 10.05 -20.48
CA PHE A 245 -1.49 11.16 -21.12
C PHE A 245 -0.76 11.59 -22.40
N GLY A 246 -1.11 10.97 -23.54
CA GLY A 246 -0.59 11.33 -24.87
C GLY A 246 -1.52 10.82 -25.98
N GLU A 247 -1.47 11.45 -27.17
CA GLU A 247 -2.28 11.09 -28.34
C GLU A 247 -1.89 9.69 -28.87
N TYR A 248 -2.43 8.64 -28.27
CA TYR A 248 -2.37 7.30 -28.84
C TYR A 248 -3.46 7.13 -29.90
N GLN A 249 -3.09 7.35 -31.17
CA GLN A 249 -3.86 6.90 -32.32
C GLN A 249 -3.71 5.38 -32.46
N GLY A 250 -4.72 4.60 -32.10
CA GLY A 250 -4.70 3.15 -32.37
C GLY A 250 -5.63 2.28 -31.55
N ILE A 251 -6.16 2.76 -30.42
CA ILE A 251 -7.12 1.97 -29.63
C ILE A 251 -8.50 2.07 -30.32
N SER A 252 -9.01 0.95 -30.84
CA SER A 252 -10.33 0.95 -31.48
C SER A 252 -11.42 1.29 -30.45
N LEU A 253 -12.42 2.05 -30.89
CA LEU A 253 -13.50 2.57 -30.04
C LEU A 253 -14.17 1.47 -29.21
N SER A 254 -14.31 0.27 -29.76
CA SER A 254 -14.88 -0.90 -29.09
C SER A 254 -14.16 -1.24 -27.78
N TRP A 255 -12.83 -1.07 -27.72
CA TRP A 255 -12.05 -1.33 -26.51
C TRP A 255 -12.26 -0.31 -25.41
N ARG A 256 -12.49 0.95 -25.79
CA ARG A 256 -12.84 2.01 -24.82
C ARG A 256 -14.22 1.74 -24.21
N ILE A 257 -15.15 1.20 -24.98
CA ILE A 257 -16.48 0.82 -24.51
C ILE A 257 -16.40 -0.39 -23.57
N ILE A 258 -15.62 -1.42 -23.90
CA ILE A 258 -15.41 -2.60 -23.03
C ILE A 258 -14.75 -2.19 -21.70
N TYR A 259 -13.75 -1.31 -21.73
CA TYR A 259 -13.10 -0.74 -20.54
C TYR A 259 -14.15 -0.18 -19.57
N VAL A 260 -15.04 0.62 -20.12
CA VAL A 260 -16.03 1.34 -19.35
C VAL A 260 -17.10 0.38 -18.80
N ILE A 261 -17.55 -0.59 -19.58
CA ILE A 261 -18.50 -1.61 -19.13
C ILE A 261 -17.91 -2.46 -18.00
N ALA A 262 -16.65 -2.90 -18.12
CA ALA A 262 -15.99 -3.68 -17.08
C ALA A 262 -15.83 -2.88 -15.78
N PHE A 263 -15.41 -1.62 -15.89
CA PHE A 263 -15.34 -0.69 -14.76
C PHE A 263 -16.72 -0.48 -14.11
N PHE A 264 -17.78 -0.37 -14.93
CA PHE A 264 -19.15 -0.24 -14.47
C PHE A 264 -19.65 -1.47 -13.72
N LEU A 265 -19.35 -2.67 -14.20
CA LEU A 265 -19.74 -3.91 -13.53
C LEU A 265 -19.06 -4.04 -12.16
N VAL A 266 -17.80 -3.62 -12.04
CA VAL A 266 -17.08 -3.61 -10.76
C VAL A 266 -17.68 -2.59 -9.79
N LEU A 267 -18.00 -1.38 -10.26
CA LEU A 267 -18.67 -0.35 -9.44
C LEU A 267 -20.08 -0.78 -9.00
N LEU A 268 -20.86 -1.37 -9.92
CA LEU A 268 -22.20 -1.87 -9.64
C LEU A 268 -22.13 -2.99 -8.59
N PHE A 269 -21.20 -3.94 -8.75
CA PHE A 269 -20.97 -5.01 -7.79
C PHE A 269 -20.57 -4.47 -6.41
N LEU A 270 -19.65 -3.51 -6.35
CA LEU A 270 -19.28 -2.82 -5.11
C LEU A 270 -20.48 -2.13 -4.45
N SER A 271 -21.32 -1.45 -5.24
CA SER A 271 -22.51 -0.75 -4.74
C SER A 271 -23.58 -1.71 -4.20
N LEU A 272 -23.73 -2.89 -4.80
CA LEU A 272 -24.65 -3.94 -4.34
C LEU A 272 -24.17 -4.58 -3.03
N VAL A 273 -22.86 -4.74 -2.86
CA VAL A 273 -22.25 -5.33 -1.66
C VAL A 273 -22.31 -4.39 -0.45
N LEU A 274 -22.29 -3.07 -0.67
CA LEU A 274 -22.13 -2.11 0.42
C LEU A 274 -23.40 -1.78 1.21
N GLU A 275 -24.60 -2.24 0.81
CA GLU A 275 -25.93 -2.03 1.43
C GLU A 275 -26.29 -0.58 1.88
N ALA A 276 -25.39 0.39 1.75
CA ALA A 276 -25.55 1.74 2.25
C ALA A 276 -25.95 2.70 1.12
N ALA A 277 -27.11 3.34 1.29
CA ALA A 277 -27.66 4.34 0.36
C ALA A 277 -26.69 5.47 -0.02
N ALA A 278 -25.71 5.80 0.82
CA ALA A 278 -24.68 6.80 0.50
C ALA A 278 -23.63 6.28 -0.51
N SER A 279 -23.27 5.00 -0.43
CA SER A 279 -22.30 4.38 -1.34
C SER A 279 -22.87 4.14 -2.74
N THR A 280 -24.17 3.85 -2.84
CA THR A 280 -24.88 3.76 -4.13
C THR A 280 -24.95 5.12 -4.80
N VAL A 281 -25.16 6.22 -4.07
CA VAL A 281 -25.15 7.59 -4.61
C VAL A 281 -23.77 8.01 -5.11
N ILE A 282 -22.69 7.70 -4.37
CA ILE A 282 -21.32 7.99 -4.81
C ILE A 282 -20.95 7.14 -6.03
N ALA A 283 -21.32 5.86 -6.04
CA ALA A 283 -21.16 5.01 -7.21
C ALA A 283 -21.93 5.58 -8.41
N LEU A 284 -23.19 5.99 -8.23
CA LEU A 284 -24.01 6.61 -9.27
C LEU A 284 -23.42 7.93 -9.80
N ALA A 285 -22.86 8.75 -8.91
CA ALA A 285 -22.23 10.02 -9.27
C ALA A 285 -20.95 9.81 -10.10
N ILE A 286 -20.12 8.86 -9.69
CA ILE A 286 -18.95 8.42 -10.48
C ILE A 286 -19.42 7.85 -11.81
N ILE A 287 -20.52 7.11 -11.82
CA ILE A 287 -21.09 6.51 -13.03
C ILE A 287 -21.50 7.58 -14.05
N ILE A 288 -22.26 8.57 -13.59
CA ILE A 288 -22.74 9.70 -14.41
C ILE A 288 -21.56 10.53 -14.92
N ALA A 289 -20.58 10.86 -14.06
CA ALA A 289 -19.40 11.62 -14.46
C ALA A 289 -18.57 10.90 -15.54
N THR A 290 -18.44 9.57 -15.42
CA THR A 290 -17.70 8.75 -16.38
C THR A 290 -18.45 8.65 -17.72
N LEU A 291 -19.78 8.50 -17.70
CA LEU A 291 -20.64 8.55 -18.89
C LEU A 291 -20.55 9.91 -19.62
N ILE A 292 -20.59 11.01 -18.88
CA ILE A 292 -20.46 12.37 -19.44
C ILE A 292 -19.10 12.53 -20.12
N MET A 293 -18.01 12.11 -19.47
CA MET A 293 -16.67 12.11 -20.06
C MET A 293 -16.60 11.29 -21.35
N LEU A 294 -17.31 10.16 -21.40
CA LEU A 294 -17.33 9.26 -22.55
C LEU A 294 -18.10 9.86 -23.74
N VAL A 295 -19.29 10.40 -23.49
CA VAL A 295 -20.09 11.12 -24.50
C VAL A 295 -19.31 12.32 -25.04
N TYR A 296 -18.63 13.06 -24.17
CA TYR A 296 -17.76 14.16 -24.57
C TYR A 296 -16.61 13.70 -25.47
N TYR A 297 -15.91 12.62 -25.11
CA TYR A 297 -14.79 12.12 -25.90
C TYR A 297 -15.23 11.53 -27.24
N TYR A 298 -16.38 10.85 -27.26
CA TYR A 298 -16.99 10.30 -28.48
C TYR A 298 -17.35 11.42 -29.46
N ASN A 299 -18.03 12.47 -29.01
CA ASN A 299 -18.38 13.62 -29.85
C ASN A 299 -17.13 14.37 -30.36
N LYS A 300 -16.05 14.41 -29.57
CA LYS A 300 -14.78 15.03 -29.98
C LYS A 300 -14.08 14.26 -31.10
N GLU A 301 -14.14 12.92 -31.11
CA GLU A 301 -13.56 12.12 -32.19
C GLU A 301 -14.37 12.19 -33.49
N ILE A 302 -15.70 12.28 -33.42
CA ILE A 302 -16.53 12.48 -34.62
C ILE A 302 -16.14 13.79 -35.31
N LYS A 303 -16.03 14.89 -34.55
CA LYS A 303 -15.60 16.20 -35.08
C LYS A 303 -14.18 16.27 -35.63
N LYS A 304 -13.34 15.25 -35.42
CA LYS A 304 -11.98 15.17 -36.02
C LYS A 304 -12.00 14.43 -37.37
N LYS A 305 -13.10 13.74 -37.71
CA LYS A 305 -13.27 12.99 -38.96
C LYS A 305 -14.07 13.76 -40.02
N ASP A 306 -14.83 14.76 -39.61
CA ASP A 306 -15.48 15.76 -40.47
C ASP A 306 -14.57 16.98 -40.67
#